data_AF-A0A1V5XNL0-F1
#
_entry.id   AF-A0A1V5XNL0-F1
#
_cell.length_a   1.000
_cell.length_b   1.000
_cell.length_c   1.000
_cell.angle_alpha   90.00
_cell.angle_beta   90.00
_cell.angle_gamma   90.00
#
_symmetry.space_group_name_H-M   'P 1'
#
loop_
_entity.id
_entity.type
_entity.pdbx_description
1 polymer ?
#
loop_
_entity_poly.entity_id
_entity_poly.type
_entity_poly.pdbx_seq_one_letter_code
_entity_poly.pdbx_strand_id
1 'polypeptide(L)'
;MSDIPHPFKITPEMEEYIRARSTDLRVATTCEGPLLFSIRISPPKPTDRILTVGGRKVYVSAVQAPYIKAIDASMLPRCALEKKSAGR
;
A
#
# COMPACT_ATOMS: atom_id res chain seq x y z
N MET A 1 -12.24 0.30 -19.24
CA MET A 1 -10.83 0.12 -18.83
C MET A 1 -10.82 -1.12 -17.95
N SER A 2 -10.25 -2.21 -18.47
CA SER A 2 -10.36 -3.52 -17.82
C SER A 2 -9.34 -3.59 -16.69
N ASP A 3 -9.80 -3.58 -15.45
CA ASP A 3 -9.00 -3.93 -14.28
C ASP A 3 -8.43 -5.34 -14.48
N ILE A 4 -7.15 -5.42 -14.80
CA ILE A 4 -6.42 -6.69 -14.77
C ILE A 4 -6.51 -7.17 -13.31
N PRO A 5 -6.96 -8.41 -13.04
CA PRO A 5 -7.02 -8.93 -11.70
C PRO A 5 -5.63 -8.83 -11.05
N HIS A 6 -5.49 -7.90 -10.13
CA HIS A 6 -4.28 -7.77 -9.33
C HIS A 6 -4.14 -9.06 -8.50
N PRO A 7 -2.94 -9.66 -8.38
CA PRO A 7 -2.76 -10.85 -7.55
C PRO A 7 -3.04 -10.57 -6.06
N PHE A 8 -3.18 -9.30 -5.69
CA PHE A 8 -3.48 -8.84 -4.34
C PHE A 8 -4.90 -8.31 -4.29
N LYS A 9 -5.70 -8.81 -3.34
CA LYS A 9 -6.96 -8.17 -2.98
C LYS A 9 -6.66 -6.83 -2.31
N ILE A 10 -7.29 -5.75 -2.71
CA ILE A 10 -7.18 -4.46 -2.02
C ILE A 10 -8.54 -4.15 -1.40
N THR A 11 -8.57 -3.79 -0.12
CA THR A 11 -9.85 -3.42 0.51
C THR A 11 -10.31 -2.05 -0.01
N PRO A 12 -11.63 -1.78 -0.07
CA PRO A 12 -12.14 -0.49 -0.57
C PRO A 12 -11.56 0.73 0.18
N GLU A 13 -11.40 0.62 1.50
CA GLU A 13 -10.75 1.66 2.31
C GLU A 13 -9.30 1.91 1.87
N MET A 14 -8.55 0.86 1.55
CA MET A 14 -7.18 1.01 1.08
C MET A 14 -7.13 1.57 -0.35
N GLU A 15 -8.08 1.25 -1.22
CA GLU A 15 -8.16 1.88 -2.54
C GLU A 15 -8.40 3.39 -2.44
N GLU A 16 -9.32 3.81 -1.56
CA GLU A 16 -9.54 5.22 -1.26
C GLU A 16 -8.30 5.88 -0.65
N TYR A 17 -7.69 5.23 0.35
CA TYR A 17 -6.46 5.70 0.98
C TYR A 17 -5.35 5.91 -0.04
N ILE A 18 -5.10 4.93 -0.92
CA ILE A 18 -4.05 4.97 -1.94
C ILE A 18 -4.33 6.10 -2.94
N ARG A 19 -5.57 6.23 -3.41
CA ARG A 19 -5.98 7.29 -4.36
C ARG A 19 -5.81 8.69 -3.78
N ALA A 20 -6.08 8.87 -2.49
CA ALA A 20 -5.93 10.16 -1.80
C ALA A 20 -4.46 10.59 -1.60
N ARG A 21 -3.48 9.70 -1.81
CA ARG A 21 -2.06 10.06 -1.67
C ARG A 21 -1.55 10.81 -2.88
N SER A 22 -0.65 11.77 -2.62
CA SER A 22 0.07 12.54 -3.65
C SER A 22 1.34 11.84 -4.16
N THR A 23 1.78 10.77 -3.49
CA THR A 23 2.98 10.01 -3.84
C THR A 23 2.69 8.53 -3.95
N ASP A 24 3.42 7.84 -4.84
CA ASP A 24 3.42 6.38 -4.89
C ASP A 24 3.81 5.76 -3.55
N LEU A 25 3.39 4.51 -3.37
CA LEU A 25 3.51 3.81 -2.10
C LEU A 25 4.26 2.50 -2.26
N ARG A 26 4.83 2.00 -1.17
CA ARG A 26 5.53 0.72 -1.13
C ARG A 26 5.18 -0.03 0.14
N VAL A 27 4.86 -1.31 -0.02
CA VAL A 27 4.77 -2.25 1.11
C VAL A 27 6.18 -2.62 1.53
N ALA A 28 6.49 -2.38 2.80
CA ALA A 28 7.74 -2.79 3.44
C ALA A 28 7.45 -3.65 4.66
N THR A 29 8.30 -4.64 4.94
CA THR A 29 8.17 -5.40 6.19
C THR A 29 8.88 -4.70 7.32
N THR A 30 8.17 -4.60 8.43
CA THR A 30 8.68 -4.12 9.71
C THR A 30 8.56 -5.23 10.75
N CYS A 31 9.07 -4.99 11.96
CA CYS A 31 8.89 -5.91 13.08
C CYS A 31 7.42 -6.10 13.47
N GLU A 32 6.54 -5.16 13.11
CA GLU A 32 5.09 -5.20 13.38
C GLU A 32 4.29 -5.83 12.21
N GLY A 33 4.98 -6.31 11.18
CA GLY A 33 4.38 -6.84 9.96
C GLY A 33 4.53 -5.91 8.75
N PRO A 34 3.85 -6.22 7.63
CA PRO A 34 3.89 -5.42 6.42
C PRO A 34 3.17 -4.08 6.64
N LEU A 35 3.84 -2.98 6.30
CA LEU A 35 3.29 -1.63 6.38
C LEU A 35 3.44 -0.91 5.04
N LEU A 36 2.50 -0.01 4.75
CA LEU A 36 2.44 0.78 3.53
C LEU A 36 3.03 2.17 3.77
N PHE A 37 4.12 2.48 3.08
CA PHE A 37 4.84 3.75 3.20
C PHE A 37 4.86 4.51 1.88
N SER A 38 5.13 5.82 1.95
CA SER A 38 5.51 6.59 0.76
C SER A 38 6.83 6.08 0.20
N ILE A 39 6.98 6.09 -1.12
CA ILE A 39 8.26 5.77 -1.78
C ILE A 39 9.42 6.70 -1.39
N ARG A 40 9.12 7.87 -0.79
CA ARG A 40 10.14 8.77 -0.23
C ARG A 40 10.81 8.18 1.02
N ILE A 41 10.07 7.36 1.78
CA ILE A 41 10.54 6.70 3.00
C ILE A 41 11.09 5.31 2.66
N SER A 42 10.39 4.57 1.80
CA SER A 42 10.80 3.25 1.35
C SER A 42 10.87 3.22 -0.18
N PRO A 43 12.04 3.50 -0.79
CA PRO A 43 12.19 3.54 -2.24
C PRO A 43 11.89 2.19 -2.90
N PRO A 44 11.28 2.17 -4.11
CA PRO A 44 11.00 0.95 -4.83
C PRO A 44 12.28 0.25 -5.27
N LYS A 45 12.24 -1.08 -5.33
CA LYS A 45 13.31 -1.88 -5.94
C LYS A 45 12.91 -2.30 -7.36
N PRO A 46 13.88 -2.50 -8.28
CA PRO A 46 13.59 -2.94 -9.65
C PRO A 46 12.82 -4.26 -9.72
N THR A 47 12.97 -5.10 -8.71
CA THR A 47 12.30 -6.40 -8.59
C THR A 47 10.90 -6.31 -8.00
N ASP A 48 10.46 -5.15 -7.53
CA ASP A 48 9.15 -5.04 -6.88
C ASP A 48 8.02 -5.28 -7.91
N ARG A 49 6.97 -5.99 -7.49
CA ARG A 49 5.72 -6.09 -8.24
C ARG A 49 4.98 -4.76 -8.13
N ILE A 50 4.49 -4.26 -9.26
CA ILE A 50 3.82 -2.97 -9.36
C ILE A 50 2.32 -3.19 -9.53
N LEU A 51 1.54 -2.50 -8.72
CA LEU A 51 0.08 -2.42 -8.81
C LEU A 51 -0.30 -0.99 -9.15
N THR A 52 -1.37 -0.81 -9.91
CA THR A 52 -1.90 0.52 -10.21
C THR A 52 -3.29 0.64 -9.64
N VAL A 53 -3.47 1.58 -8.71
CA VAL A 53 -4.74 1.81 -8.01
C VAL A 53 -5.13 3.26 -8.21
N GLY A 54 -6.14 3.51 -9.04
CA GLY A 54 -6.60 4.86 -9.40
C GLY A 54 -5.47 5.80 -9.85
N GLY A 55 -4.57 5.30 -10.71
CA GLY A 55 -3.42 6.06 -11.23
C GLY A 55 -2.21 6.15 -10.31
N ARG A 56 -2.29 5.60 -9.08
CA ARG A 56 -1.20 5.55 -8.12
C ARG A 56 -0.48 4.21 -8.18
N LYS A 57 0.87 4.22 -8.18
CA LYS A 57 1.63 2.96 -8.12
C LYS A 57 1.81 2.51 -6.68
N VAL A 58 1.62 1.20 -6.47
CA VAL A 58 1.97 0.51 -5.22
C VAL A 58 3.00 -0.57 -5.53
N TYR A 59 4.17 -0.45 -4.90
CA TYR A 59 5.28 -1.39 -5.05
C TYR A 59 5.23 -2.43 -3.93
N VAL A 60 5.36 -3.69 -4.28
CA VAL A 60 5.41 -4.81 -3.34
C VAL A 60 6.67 -5.62 -3.61
N SER A 61 7.51 -5.83 -2.60
CA SER A 61 8.72 -6.65 -2.75
C SER A 61 8.39 -8.00 -3.40
N ALA A 62 9.12 -8.40 -4.46
CA ALA A 62 8.93 -9.71 -5.09
C ALA A 62 9.10 -10.89 -4.13
N VAL A 63 9.93 -10.73 -3.09
CA VAL A 63 10.10 -11.74 -2.04
C VAL A 63 8.85 -11.85 -1.16
N GLN A 64 8.14 -10.74 -0.94
CA GLN A 64 6.98 -10.67 -0.05
C GLN A 64 5.67 -10.92 -0.77
N ALA A 65 5.62 -10.61 -2.06
CA ALA A 65 4.44 -10.74 -2.90
C ALA A 65 3.74 -12.11 -2.80
N PRO A 66 4.43 -13.26 -2.71
CA PRO A 66 3.76 -14.56 -2.53
C PRO A 66 3.03 -14.70 -1.18
N TYR A 67 3.42 -13.93 -0.17
CA TYR A 67 2.89 -14.02 1.20
C TYR A 67 1.81 -12.97 1.50
N ILE A 68 1.70 -11.94 0.66
CA ILE A 68 0.67 -10.90 0.81
C ILE A 68 -0.58 -11.34 0.07
N LYS A 69 -1.65 -11.65 0.82
CA LYS A 69 -2.96 -12.04 0.25
C LYS A 69 -3.84 -10.82 -0.03
N ALA A 70 -3.75 -9.81 0.82
CA ALA A 70 -4.51 -8.58 0.68
C ALA A 70 -3.71 -7.37 1.17
N ILE A 71 -4.01 -6.20 0.62
CA ILE A 71 -3.61 -4.89 1.16
C ILE A 71 -4.84 -4.32 1.88
N ASP A 72 -4.77 -4.29 3.21
CA ASP A 72 -5.85 -3.84 4.09
C ASP A 72 -5.32 -2.85 5.15
N ALA A 73 -6.23 -2.32 5.97
CA ALA A 73 -5.95 -1.26 6.94
C ALA A 73 -4.93 -1.68 8.03
N SER A 74 -4.68 -2.98 8.24
CA SER A 74 -3.63 -3.43 9.16
C SER A 74 -2.22 -3.04 8.70
N MET A 75 -2.06 -2.72 7.41
CA MET A 75 -0.81 -2.24 6.83
C MET A 75 -0.61 -0.73 7.01
N LEU A 76 -1.53 -0.03 7.65
CA LEU A 76 -1.35 1.38 7.98
C LEU A 76 -0.53 1.49 9.28
N PRO A 77 0.54 2.29 9.30
CA PRO A 77 1.24 2.55 10.56
C PRO A 77 0.26 3.22 11.53
N ARG A 78 0.40 2.95 12.84
CA ARG A 78 -0.52 3.49 13.87
C ARG A 78 -0.71 5.01 13.77
N CYS A 79 0.36 5.74 13.48
CA CYS A 79 0.32 7.20 13.28
C CYS A 79 -0.50 7.67 12.07
N ALA A 80 -0.75 6.80 11.07
CA ALA A 80 -1.60 7.11 9.93
C ALA A 80 -3.10 6.92 10.23
N LEU A 81 -3.44 6.10 11.23
CA LEU A 81 -4.82 5.85 11.67
C LEU A 81 -5.38 6.99 12.52
N GLU A 82 -4.52 7.68 13.28
CA GLU A 82 -4.91 8.75 14.21
C GLU A 82 -5.40 10.05 13.53
N LYS A 83 -5.20 10.22 12.22
CA LYS A 83 -5.65 11.42 11.51
C LYS A 83 -7.17 11.49 11.27
N LYS A 84 -7.95 10.47 11.65
CA LYS A 84 -9.42 10.49 11.58
C LYS A 84 -10.12 11.05 12.83
N SER A 85 -9.40 11.38 13.91
CA SER A 85 -9.97 11.88 15.18
C SER A 85 -9.54 13.29 15.58
N ALA A 86 -8.72 13.98 14.79
CA ALA A 86 -8.37 15.39 15.01
C ALA A 86 -9.34 16.35 14.30
N GLY A 87 -10.62 16.25 14.63
CA GLY A 87 -11.65 17.23 14.29
C GLY A 87 -12.41 17.54 15.57
N ARG A 88 -11.88 18.48 16.36
CA ARG A 88 -12.63 19.18 17.40
C ARG A 88 -12.95 20.57 16.87
#